data_AF-I0IBF5-F1
#
_entry.id   AF-I0IBF5-F1
#
_cell.length_a   1.000
_cell.length_b   1.000
_cell.length_c   1.000
_cell.angle_alpha   90.00
_cell.angle_beta   90.00
_cell.angle_gamma   90.00
#
_symmetry.space_group_name_H-M   'P 1'
#
loop_
_entity.id
_entity.type
_entity.pdbx_description
1 polymer ?
#
loop_
_entity_poly.entity_id
_entity_poly.type
_entity_poly.pdbx_seq_one_letter_code
_entity_poly.pdbx_strand_id
1 'polypeptide(L)'
;MPWRPGFPNRRKPLGYLRLLRARHRFHDRVRPGFRPGSPRPRLVDVTGDKARLAALRDRHAGRRCFVLGNGPSLAAMDPAPLRDEVTIGSNGLYTRFASWGFATDYLLFEDLEQTELRGPDLPGIRGPLKLAGLHNAYAFRADRDTVFFNARPGDRFYWDHLAPMFSRDFAEIVYLNSTVTTIGLQLAYHLGCDPVVLLGVDHDYGRLPALFKPGKIRVTADNLDLVRGCHFDPGYYKLGDLIGVPDVGLQERGYREARRVFERDGRRVLNATAGGKLEVFERVSLAEVWTL
;
A
#
# COMPACT_ATOMS: atom_id res chain seq x y z
N MET A 1 11.24 3.58 12.65
CA MET A 1 10.18 4.00 13.59
C MET A 1 10.27 3.23 14.91
N PRO A 2 9.75 3.76 16.04
CA PRO A 2 9.88 3.16 17.37
C PRO A 2 9.43 1.71 17.53
N TRP A 3 8.50 1.25 16.69
CA TRP A 3 7.97 -0.12 16.68
C TRP A 3 8.71 -1.05 15.72
N ARG A 4 9.76 -0.60 15.02
CA ARG A 4 10.59 -1.52 14.22
C ARG A 4 11.37 -2.46 15.15
N PRO A 5 11.46 -3.77 14.84
CA PRO A 5 12.38 -4.67 15.52
C PRO A 5 13.82 -4.10 15.50
N GLY A 6 14.51 -4.17 16.63
CA GLY A 6 15.88 -3.66 16.75
C GLY A 6 16.03 -2.12 16.74
N PHE A 7 14.94 -1.35 16.73
CA PHE A 7 15.03 0.11 16.79
C PHE A 7 15.68 0.57 18.12
N PRO A 8 16.79 1.34 18.09
CA PRO A 8 17.53 1.65 19.31
C PRO A 8 16.67 2.37 20.34
N ASN A 9 16.65 1.88 21.59
CA ASN A 9 15.86 2.46 22.68
C ASN A 9 16.11 3.96 22.84
N ARG A 10 17.38 4.39 22.79
CA ARG A 10 17.78 5.82 22.83
C ARG A 10 17.20 6.69 21.72
N ARG A 11 16.77 6.11 20.59
CA ARG A 11 16.16 6.82 19.45
C ARG A 11 14.64 6.78 19.46
N LYS A 12 13.99 5.99 20.34
CA LYS A 12 12.53 5.91 20.44
C LYS A 12 11.87 7.29 20.63
N PRO A 13 12.35 8.18 21.52
CA PRO A 13 11.74 9.50 21.69
C PRO A 13 11.71 10.31 20.38
N LEU A 14 12.81 10.30 19.62
CA LEU A 14 12.88 10.99 18.33
C LEU A 14 11.88 10.41 17.32
N GLY A 15 11.71 9.09 17.29
CA GLY A 15 10.72 8.44 16.43
C GLY A 15 9.27 8.81 16.80
N TYR A 16 8.95 8.90 18.09
CA TYR A 16 7.65 9.39 18.55
C TYR A 16 7.43 10.86 18.19
N LEU A 17 8.43 11.72 18.40
CA LEU A 17 8.36 13.13 18.01
C LEU A 17 8.14 13.30 16.51
N ARG A 18 8.75 12.46 15.66
CA ARG A 18 8.50 12.45 14.21
C ARG A 18 7.04 12.12 13.89
N LEU A 19 6.46 11.09 14.54
CA LEU A 19 5.06 10.73 14.34
C LEU A 19 4.11 11.83 14.84
N LEU A 20 4.37 12.41 16.01
CA LEU A 20 3.60 13.53 16.54
C LEU A 20 3.64 14.75 15.62
N ARG A 21 4.81 15.07 15.07
CA ARG A 21 4.96 16.14 14.08
C ARG A 21 4.17 15.85 12.80
N ALA A 22 4.17 14.59 12.33
CA ALA A 22 3.38 14.18 11.18
C ALA A 22 1.87 14.33 11.45
N ARG A 23 1.38 13.85 12.60
CA ARG A 23 -0.01 14.05 13.04
C ARG A 23 -0.38 15.52 13.10
N HIS A 24 0.43 16.33 13.77
CA HIS A 24 0.18 17.76 13.86
C HIS A 24 0.17 18.44 12.49
N ARG A 25 0.91 17.94 11.50
CA ARG A 25 0.98 18.56 10.17
C ARG A 25 -0.16 18.11 9.26
N PHE A 26 -0.45 16.82 9.22
CA PHE A 26 -1.28 16.19 8.18
C PHE A 26 -2.61 15.65 8.69
N HIS A 27 -2.80 15.41 9.99
CA HIS A 27 -4.11 15.01 10.49
C HIS A 27 -5.02 16.23 10.68
N ASP A 28 -6.31 15.96 10.52
CA ASP A 28 -7.39 16.83 10.94
C ASP A 28 -7.20 17.19 12.42
N ARG A 29 -7.31 18.47 12.74
CA ARG A 29 -7.14 18.96 14.11
C ARG A 29 -7.97 20.19 14.37
N VAL A 30 -8.29 20.40 15.63
CA VAL A 30 -8.91 21.62 16.13
C VAL A 30 -7.82 22.50 16.72
N ARG A 31 -7.82 23.80 16.39
CA ARG A 31 -6.91 24.78 17.00
C ARG A 31 -7.63 26.06 17.38
N PRO A 32 -7.10 26.86 18.34
CA PRO A 32 -7.57 28.22 18.53
C PRO A 32 -7.37 29.06 17.26
N GLY A 33 -8.39 29.85 16.91
CA GLY A 33 -8.38 30.75 15.76
C GLY A 33 -9.60 31.67 15.74
N PHE A 34 -9.85 32.30 14.60
CA PHE A 34 -10.96 33.23 14.39
C PHE A 34 -11.72 32.82 13.12
N ARG A 35 -13.05 32.99 13.10
CA ARG A 35 -13.83 32.90 11.86
C ARG A 35 -13.78 34.25 11.13
N PRO A 36 -13.82 34.27 9.79
CA PRO A 36 -14.00 35.52 9.05
C PRO A 36 -15.19 36.31 9.59
N GLY A 37 -14.99 37.57 9.95
CA GLY A 37 -16.05 38.45 10.48
C GLY A 37 -16.35 38.34 11.98
N SER A 38 -15.57 37.59 12.78
CA SER A 38 -15.74 37.55 14.24
C SER A 38 -14.43 37.76 15.00
N PRO A 39 -14.35 38.76 15.90
CA PRO A 39 -13.15 39.01 16.72
C PRO A 39 -13.06 38.10 17.94
N ARG A 40 -14.03 37.19 18.16
CA ARG A 40 -14.00 36.28 19.33
C ARG A 40 -13.17 35.03 19.00
N PRO A 41 -12.18 34.66 19.84
CA PRO A 41 -11.42 33.44 19.64
C PRO A 41 -12.36 32.23 19.75
N ARG A 42 -12.20 31.30 18.82
CA ARG A 42 -12.93 30.03 18.81
C ARG A 42 -12.02 28.89 18.38
N LEU A 43 -12.49 27.68 18.63
CA LEU A 43 -11.94 26.49 18.03
C LEU A 43 -12.29 26.47 16.54
N VAL A 44 -11.28 26.30 15.69
CA VAL A 44 -11.42 26.17 14.23
C VAL A 44 -10.88 24.82 13.79
N ASP A 45 -11.60 24.19 12.88
CA ASP A 45 -11.17 22.95 12.24
C ASP A 45 -10.11 23.24 11.18
N VAL A 46 -9.03 22.47 11.23
CA VAL A 46 -8.00 22.42 10.20
C VAL A 46 -8.13 21.08 9.52
N THR A 47 -8.62 21.10 8.28
CA THR A 47 -8.74 19.91 7.46
C THR A 47 -7.35 19.41 7.08
N GLY A 48 -7.13 18.11 7.29
CA GLY A 48 -5.93 17.39 6.91
C GLY A 48 -6.24 16.28 5.90
N ASP A 49 -5.37 15.30 5.87
CA ASP A 49 -5.44 14.19 4.93
C ASP A 49 -6.57 13.20 5.26
N LYS A 50 -7.05 13.15 6.51
CA LYS A 50 -8.21 12.31 6.87
C LYS A 50 -9.46 12.78 6.12
N ALA A 51 -9.75 14.08 6.09
CA ALA A 51 -10.86 14.61 5.29
C ALA A 51 -10.69 14.34 3.78
N ARG A 52 -9.46 14.42 3.26
CA ARG A 52 -9.15 14.11 1.86
C ARG A 52 -9.38 12.63 1.52
N LEU A 53 -9.00 11.72 2.42
CA LEU A 53 -9.27 10.29 2.29
C LEU A 53 -10.77 9.98 2.40
N ALA A 54 -11.48 10.62 3.32
CA ALA A 54 -12.92 10.45 3.48
C ALA A 54 -13.67 10.85 2.19
N ALA A 55 -13.22 11.91 1.51
CA ALA A 55 -13.77 12.34 0.23
C ALA A 55 -13.50 11.38 -0.94
N LEU A 56 -12.64 10.35 -0.77
CA LEU A 56 -12.46 9.28 -1.76
C LEU A 56 -13.51 8.17 -1.62
N ARG A 57 -14.29 8.16 -0.53
CA ARG A 57 -15.29 7.11 -0.29
C ARG A 57 -16.25 7.02 -1.49
N ASP A 58 -16.41 5.82 -2.02
CA ASP A 58 -17.32 5.49 -3.12
C ASP A 58 -17.08 6.32 -4.41
N ARG A 59 -15.91 6.96 -4.56
CA ARG A 59 -15.56 7.76 -5.74
C ARG A 59 -15.57 6.96 -7.05
N HIS A 60 -15.38 5.64 -6.94
CA HIS A 60 -15.38 4.69 -8.05
C HIS A 60 -16.43 3.58 -7.81
N ALA A 61 -17.55 3.93 -7.17
CA ALA A 61 -18.63 3.00 -6.88
C ALA A 61 -19.07 2.19 -8.11
N GLY A 62 -19.03 0.85 -7.98
CA GLY A 62 -19.43 -0.08 -9.04
C GLY A 62 -18.52 -0.11 -10.26
N ARG A 63 -17.39 0.62 -10.26
CA ARG A 63 -16.37 0.50 -11.30
C ARG A 63 -15.43 -0.65 -10.98
N ARG A 64 -14.98 -1.33 -12.04
CA ARG A 64 -13.85 -2.25 -11.97
C ARG A 64 -12.58 -1.52 -11.54
N CYS A 65 -11.80 -2.16 -10.67
CA CYS A 65 -10.54 -1.62 -10.18
C CYS A 65 -9.44 -2.67 -10.19
N PHE A 66 -8.26 -2.31 -10.68
CA PHE A 66 -7.09 -3.18 -10.73
C PHE A 66 -6.12 -2.84 -9.59
N VAL A 67 -5.91 -3.78 -8.69
CA VAL A 67 -4.83 -3.70 -7.69
C VAL A 67 -3.61 -4.41 -8.26
N LEU A 68 -2.58 -3.63 -8.53
CA LEU A 68 -1.36 -4.08 -9.21
C LEU A 68 -0.30 -4.44 -8.16
N GLY A 69 0.11 -5.70 -8.17
CA GLY A 69 1.28 -6.17 -7.44
C GLY A 69 2.57 -5.76 -8.14
N ASN A 70 3.67 -6.40 -7.76
CA ASN A 70 4.97 -6.15 -8.37
C ASN A 70 5.67 -7.46 -8.79
N GLY A 71 4.94 -8.56 -8.88
CA GLY A 71 5.51 -9.88 -9.14
C GLY A 71 5.96 -10.10 -10.60
N PRO A 72 6.74 -11.15 -10.87
CA PRO A 72 7.33 -11.42 -12.19
C PRO A 72 6.34 -11.46 -13.35
N SER A 73 5.13 -11.98 -13.14
CA SER A 73 4.09 -12.08 -14.17
C SER A 73 3.72 -10.75 -14.81
N LEU A 74 3.93 -9.63 -14.12
CA LEU A 74 3.66 -8.29 -14.64
C LEU A 74 4.64 -7.89 -15.75
N ALA A 75 5.83 -8.50 -15.82
CA ALA A 75 6.87 -8.10 -16.77
C ALA A 75 6.47 -8.30 -18.25
N ALA A 76 5.62 -9.30 -18.52
CA ALA A 76 5.17 -9.67 -19.86
C ALA A 76 3.71 -9.26 -20.15
N MET A 77 3.07 -8.51 -19.24
CA MET A 77 1.68 -8.09 -19.36
C MET A 77 1.57 -6.84 -20.25
N ASP A 78 0.60 -6.82 -21.18
CA ASP A 78 0.27 -5.62 -21.95
C ASP A 78 -0.57 -4.65 -21.11
N PRO A 79 -0.01 -3.49 -20.71
CA PRO A 79 -0.69 -2.56 -19.82
C PRO A 79 -1.75 -1.71 -20.53
N ALA A 80 -1.82 -1.73 -21.86
CA ALA A 80 -2.67 -0.81 -22.63
C ALA A 80 -4.16 -0.82 -22.19
N PRO A 81 -4.78 -1.98 -21.91
CA PRO A 81 -6.18 -2.02 -21.45
C PRO A 81 -6.43 -1.37 -20.09
N LEU A 82 -5.39 -1.16 -19.26
CA LEU A 82 -5.53 -0.58 -17.92
C LEU A 82 -5.63 0.94 -17.94
N ARG A 83 -5.38 1.60 -19.08
CA ARG A 83 -5.29 3.07 -19.18
C ARG A 83 -6.57 3.79 -18.75
N ASP A 84 -7.72 3.20 -19.03
CA ASP A 84 -9.04 3.80 -18.76
C ASP A 84 -9.75 3.19 -17.53
N GLU A 85 -9.04 2.31 -16.82
CA GLU A 85 -9.50 1.59 -15.64
C GLU A 85 -9.03 2.25 -14.35
N VAL A 86 -9.71 1.97 -13.23
CA VAL A 86 -9.22 2.42 -11.92
C VAL A 86 -8.04 1.56 -11.53
N THR A 87 -6.89 2.17 -11.23
CA THR A 87 -5.64 1.44 -10.97
C THR A 87 -4.99 1.84 -9.64
N ILE A 88 -4.63 0.84 -8.85
CA ILE A 88 -3.92 0.99 -7.58
C ILE A 88 -2.58 0.29 -7.70
N GLY A 89 -1.52 1.09 -7.85
CA GLY A 89 -0.15 0.64 -7.78
C GLY A 89 0.42 0.68 -6.37
N SER A 90 1.59 0.07 -6.19
CA SER A 90 2.31 0.17 -4.92
C SER A 90 3.83 0.13 -5.11
N ASN A 91 4.55 0.72 -4.16
CA ASN A 91 6.02 0.66 -4.08
C ASN A 91 6.70 1.07 -5.41
N GLY A 92 7.50 0.19 -6.01
CA GLY A 92 8.32 0.48 -7.19
C GLY A 92 7.59 0.44 -8.52
N LEU A 93 6.28 0.21 -8.53
CA LEU A 93 5.52 0.09 -9.78
C LEU A 93 5.65 1.31 -10.69
N TYR A 94 5.84 2.51 -10.13
CA TYR A 94 6.00 3.75 -10.89
C TYR A 94 7.15 3.72 -11.91
N THR A 95 8.13 2.85 -11.72
CA THR A 95 9.23 2.65 -12.67
C THR A 95 8.74 2.16 -14.04
N ARG A 96 7.55 1.57 -14.11
CA ARG A 96 6.91 1.12 -15.35
C ARG A 96 6.16 2.22 -16.10
N PHE A 97 5.79 3.32 -15.44
CA PHE A 97 4.88 4.34 -16.02
C PHE A 97 5.40 4.93 -17.33
N ALA A 98 6.71 5.19 -17.43
CA ALA A 98 7.31 5.69 -18.67
C ALA A 98 7.12 4.69 -19.83
N SER A 99 7.34 3.40 -19.59
CA SER A 99 7.15 2.35 -20.61
C SER A 99 5.69 2.07 -20.93
N TRP A 100 4.79 2.23 -19.96
CA TRP A 100 3.34 2.07 -20.15
C TRP A 100 2.71 3.26 -20.88
N GLY A 101 3.36 4.43 -20.84
CA GLY A 101 2.82 5.67 -21.36
C GLY A 101 1.62 6.20 -20.57
N PHE A 102 1.41 5.72 -19.35
CA PHE A 102 0.46 6.25 -18.36
C PHE A 102 0.90 5.89 -16.94
N ALA A 103 0.32 6.58 -15.97
CA ALA A 103 0.52 6.32 -14.54
C ALA A 103 -0.76 5.73 -13.94
N THR A 104 -0.63 5.00 -12.83
CA THR A 104 -1.82 4.56 -12.08
C THR A 104 -2.56 5.73 -11.45
N ASP A 105 -3.83 5.56 -11.08
CA ASP A 105 -4.60 6.58 -10.36
C ASP A 105 -4.13 6.76 -8.91
N TYR A 106 -3.75 5.65 -8.29
CA TYR A 106 -3.31 5.61 -6.90
C TYR A 106 -1.96 4.89 -6.79
N LEU A 107 -1.09 5.34 -5.89
CA LEU A 107 0.20 4.71 -5.62
C LEU A 107 0.47 4.61 -4.12
N LEU A 108 0.56 3.38 -3.61
CA LEU A 108 0.63 3.08 -2.18
C LEU A 108 2.05 2.84 -1.64
N PHE A 109 2.32 3.40 -0.47
CA PHE A 109 3.56 3.21 0.29
C PHE A 109 3.29 3.02 1.80
N GLU A 110 3.45 1.81 2.31
CA GLU A 110 3.31 1.56 3.76
C GLU A 110 4.60 1.05 4.39
N ASP A 111 5.28 0.12 3.71
CA ASP A 111 6.49 -0.45 4.26
C ASP A 111 7.58 0.62 4.43
N LEU A 112 8.14 0.63 5.62
CA LEU A 112 9.07 1.62 6.09
C LEU A 112 10.35 1.65 5.25
N GLU A 113 10.94 0.48 4.99
CA GLU A 113 12.14 0.34 4.16
C GLU A 113 11.86 0.62 2.68
N GLN A 114 10.71 0.15 2.16
CA GLN A 114 10.33 0.47 0.77
C GLN A 114 10.14 1.97 0.56
N THR A 115 9.55 2.66 1.54
CA THR A 115 9.29 4.09 1.45
C THR A 115 10.56 4.91 1.63
N GLU A 116 11.49 4.49 2.49
CA GLU A 116 12.80 5.13 2.62
C GLU A 116 13.65 4.95 1.36
N LEU A 117 13.64 3.76 0.77
CA LEU A 117 14.38 3.47 -0.46
C LEU A 117 13.89 4.31 -1.65
N ARG A 118 12.57 4.50 -1.77
CA ARG A 118 11.93 5.18 -2.91
C ARG A 118 11.64 6.65 -2.66
N GLY A 119 11.69 7.09 -1.40
CA GLY A 119 11.38 8.45 -0.96
C GLY A 119 12.01 9.57 -1.81
N PRO A 120 13.28 9.45 -2.27
CA PRO A 120 13.89 10.42 -3.17
C PRO A 120 13.16 10.62 -4.50
N ASP A 121 12.50 9.58 -5.03
CA ASP A 121 11.82 9.62 -6.33
C ASP A 121 10.40 10.20 -6.24
N LEU A 122 9.74 10.06 -5.08
CA LEU A 122 8.32 10.40 -4.89
C LEU A 122 7.94 11.84 -5.30
N PRO A 123 8.75 12.88 -5.05
CA PRO A 123 8.46 14.24 -5.51
C PRO A 123 8.50 14.42 -7.03
N GLY A 124 9.15 13.50 -7.77
CA GLY A 124 9.22 13.51 -9.23
C GLY A 124 8.07 12.77 -9.92
N ILE A 125 7.40 11.85 -9.22
CA ILE A 125 6.30 11.06 -9.77
C ILE A 125 5.07 11.96 -9.99
N ARG A 126 4.50 11.89 -11.20
CA ARG A 126 3.30 12.62 -11.65
C ARG A 126 2.23 11.62 -12.10
N GLY A 127 0.96 12.00 -11.98
CA GLY A 127 -0.18 11.14 -12.32
C GLY A 127 -0.98 10.67 -11.11
N PRO A 128 -0.43 9.80 -10.24
CA PRO A 128 -1.21 9.21 -9.16
C PRO A 128 -1.43 10.18 -8.01
N LEU A 129 -2.53 9.97 -7.29
CA LEU A 129 -2.60 10.31 -5.88
C LEU A 129 -1.69 9.34 -5.09
N LYS A 130 -0.61 9.86 -4.52
CA LYS A 130 0.34 9.09 -3.71
C LYS A 130 -0.20 8.98 -2.29
N LEU A 131 -0.48 7.77 -1.82
CA LEU A 131 -0.93 7.54 -0.45
C LEU A 131 0.14 6.78 0.33
N ALA A 132 0.54 7.36 1.46
CA ALA A 132 1.57 6.77 2.32
C ALA A 132 1.10 6.65 3.77
N GLY A 133 1.58 5.63 4.48
CA GLY A 133 1.36 5.56 5.93
C GLY A 133 1.90 6.83 6.60
N LEU A 134 1.13 7.45 7.49
CA LEU A 134 1.51 8.71 8.16
C LEU A 134 2.87 8.61 8.85
N HIS A 135 3.21 7.43 9.36
CA HIS A 135 4.51 7.17 9.94
C HIS A 135 5.67 7.27 8.93
N ASN A 136 5.43 7.26 7.63
CA ASN A 136 6.45 7.46 6.61
C ASN A 136 6.60 8.91 6.15
N ALA A 137 5.84 9.86 6.71
CA ALA A 137 5.86 11.27 6.29
C ALA A 137 7.23 11.97 6.46
N TYR A 138 8.18 11.34 7.15
CA TYR A 138 9.56 11.84 7.25
C TYR A 138 10.46 11.44 6.08
N ALA A 139 10.07 10.44 5.29
CA ALA A 139 10.92 9.82 4.27
C ALA A 139 11.00 10.65 2.97
N PHE A 140 10.04 11.56 2.74
CA PHE A 140 9.99 12.38 1.54
C PHE A 140 9.21 13.67 1.78
N ARG A 141 9.39 14.65 0.88
CA ARG A 141 8.62 15.90 0.91
C ARG A 141 7.28 15.68 0.23
N ALA A 142 6.19 15.79 0.99
CA ALA A 142 4.84 15.77 0.46
C ALA A 142 4.57 16.97 -0.47
N ASP A 143 3.84 16.71 -1.54
CA ASP A 143 3.27 17.69 -2.46
C ASP A 143 1.73 17.67 -2.42
N ARG A 144 1.08 18.40 -3.32
CA ARG A 144 -0.40 18.47 -3.38
C ARG A 144 -1.04 17.11 -3.69
N ASP A 145 -0.32 16.23 -4.38
CA ASP A 145 -0.79 14.91 -4.82
C ASP A 145 -0.34 13.80 -3.85
N THR A 146 0.06 14.20 -2.62
CA THR A 146 0.42 13.29 -1.53
C THR A 146 -0.64 13.34 -0.44
N VAL A 147 -1.06 12.18 0.06
CA VAL A 147 -1.99 12.00 1.18
C VAL A 147 -1.42 10.99 2.17
N PHE A 148 -1.48 11.28 3.46
CA PHE A 148 -1.08 10.35 4.50
C PHE A 148 -2.27 9.67 5.18
N PHE A 149 -2.25 8.33 5.24
CA PHE A 149 -3.26 7.53 5.94
C PHE A 149 -2.78 7.00 7.29
N ASN A 150 -3.71 6.77 8.20
CA ASN A 150 -3.41 6.25 9.53
C ASN A 150 -3.30 4.71 9.51
N ALA A 151 -2.08 4.20 9.38
CA ALA A 151 -1.82 2.77 9.48
C ALA A 151 -1.70 2.32 10.94
N ARG A 152 -2.32 1.20 11.30
CA ARG A 152 -2.06 0.53 12.59
C ARG A 152 -0.61 0.06 12.61
N PRO A 153 0.24 0.49 13.58
CA PRO A 153 1.60 0.01 13.66
C PRO A 153 1.65 -1.52 13.79
N GLY A 154 2.52 -2.18 13.03
CA GLY A 154 2.76 -3.63 13.13
C GLY A 154 3.64 -4.00 14.33
N ASP A 155 3.24 -3.61 15.53
CA ASP A 155 3.88 -4.04 16.77
C ASP A 155 3.47 -5.48 17.15
N ARG A 156 4.14 -6.05 18.16
CA ARG A 156 3.87 -7.42 18.62
C ARG A 156 2.41 -7.63 19.01
N PHE A 157 1.79 -6.67 19.70
CA PHE A 157 0.39 -6.78 20.10
C PHE A 157 -0.53 -6.87 18.88
N TYR A 158 -0.27 -6.08 17.84
CA TYR A 158 -1.01 -6.16 16.60
C TYR A 158 -0.95 -7.55 15.97
N TRP A 159 0.25 -8.11 15.81
CA TRP A 159 0.43 -9.42 15.15
C TRP A 159 -0.05 -10.60 16.00
N ASP A 160 0.08 -10.53 17.33
CA ASP A 160 -0.27 -11.63 18.23
C ASP A 160 -1.79 -11.66 18.56
N HIS A 161 -2.49 -10.52 18.50
CA HIS A 161 -3.86 -10.42 19.05
C HIS A 161 -4.89 -9.74 18.15
N LEU A 162 -4.48 -8.93 17.16
CA LEU A 162 -5.43 -8.21 16.31
C LEU A 162 -5.48 -8.76 14.88
N ALA A 163 -4.32 -9.02 14.26
CA ALA A 163 -4.27 -9.42 12.87
C ALA A 163 -4.86 -10.84 12.63
N PRO A 164 -5.54 -11.08 11.49
CA PRO A 164 -5.82 -10.13 10.42
C PRO A 164 -7.06 -9.25 10.72
N MET A 165 -6.98 -7.97 10.35
CA MET A 165 -8.11 -7.04 10.34
C MET A 165 -8.24 -6.41 8.95
N PHE A 166 -9.44 -5.95 8.62
CA PHE A 166 -9.72 -5.27 7.36
C PHE A 166 -10.52 -3.99 7.60
N SER A 167 -10.08 -2.88 7.01
CA SER A 167 -10.77 -1.61 7.12
C SER A 167 -11.80 -1.43 6.02
N ARG A 168 -13.02 -1.05 6.41
CA ARG A 168 -14.09 -0.56 5.52
C ARG A 168 -14.07 0.97 5.37
N ASP A 169 -13.18 1.63 6.11
CA ASP A 169 -12.96 3.08 6.06
C ASP A 169 -11.46 3.38 6.06
N PHE A 170 -10.92 3.59 4.86
CA PHE A 170 -9.50 3.85 4.66
C PHE A 170 -9.06 5.20 5.28
N ALA A 171 -9.99 6.11 5.54
CA ALA A 171 -9.71 7.41 6.15
C ALA A 171 -9.48 7.31 7.67
N GLU A 172 -10.06 6.29 8.33
CA GLU A 172 -9.98 6.13 9.78
C GLU A 172 -8.73 5.35 10.21
N ILE A 173 -8.62 4.12 9.72
CA ILE A 173 -7.53 3.21 10.07
C ILE A 173 -7.28 2.24 8.93
N VAL A 174 -6.02 1.91 8.71
CA VAL A 174 -5.57 0.91 7.74
C VAL A 174 -4.84 -0.19 8.47
N TYR A 175 -5.22 -1.44 8.21
CA TYR A 175 -4.64 -2.61 8.85
C TYR A 175 -3.58 -3.26 7.97
N LEU A 176 -2.49 -3.73 8.59
CA LEU A 176 -1.38 -4.39 7.91
C LEU A 176 -1.64 -5.90 7.85
N ASN A 177 -1.42 -6.57 6.72
CA ASN A 177 -1.53 -8.02 6.68
C ASN A 177 -0.37 -8.65 5.88
N SER A 178 0.86 -8.26 6.21
CA SER A 178 2.12 -8.80 5.63
C SER A 178 2.32 -8.55 4.12
N THR A 179 1.42 -7.81 3.47
CA THR A 179 1.55 -7.37 2.07
C THR A 179 0.80 -6.07 1.81
N VAL A 180 1.41 -5.20 1.01
CA VAL A 180 0.79 -3.94 0.57
C VAL A 180 -0.46 -4.18 -0.29
N THR A 181 -0.58 -5.35 -0.94
CA THR A 181 -1.77 -5.71 -1.73
C THR A 181 -3.03 -5.70 -0.88
N THR A 182 -2.97 -6.16 0.39
CA THR A 182 -4.12 -6.08 1.31
C THR A 182 -4.50 -4.65 1.71
N ILE A 183 -3.55 -3.72 1.64
CA ILE A 183 -3.83 -2.28 1.81
C ILE A 183 -4.49 -1.75 0.53
N GLY A 184 -4.03 -2.17 -0.64
CA GLY A 184 -4.70 -1.91 -1.93
C GLY A 184 -6.15 -2.38 -1.95
N LEU A 185 -6.44 -3.56 -1.40
CA LEU A 185 -7.80 -4.08 -1.26
C LEU A 185 -8.67 -3.24 -0.32
N GLN A 186 -8.12 -2.78 0.82
CA GLN A 186 -8.83 -1.86 1.72
C GLN A 186 -9.13 -0.51 1.04
N LEU A 187 -8.19 0.01 0.24
CA LEU A 187 -8.41 1.22 -0.54
C LEU A 187 -9.49 1.01 -1.61
N ALA A 188 -9.40 -0.06 -2.40
CA ALA A 188 -10.38 -0.40 -3.43
C ALA A 188 -11.79 -0.56 -2.84
N TYR A 189 -11.90 -1.19 -1.67
CA TYR A 189 -13.16 -1.31 -0.94
C TYR A 189 -13.72 0.06 -0.56
N HIS A 190 -12.88 0.95 0.00
CA HIS A 190 -13.27 2.31 0.38
C HIS A 190 -13.68 3.16 -0.82
N LEU A 191 -13.03 2.98 -1.96
CA LEU A 191 -13.37 3.63 -3.23
C LEU A 191 -14.70 3.14 -3.84
N GLY A 192 -15.31 2.09 -3.28
CA GLY A 192 -16.57 1.53 -3.75
C GLY A 192 -16.44 0.58 -4.96
N CYS A 193 -15.21 0.20 -5.33
CA CYS A 193 -14.95 -0.59 -6.52
C CYS A 193 -15.56 -2.00 -6.42
N ASP A 194 -16.13 -2.47 -7.53
CA ASP A 194 -16.65 -3.82 -7.69
C ASP A 194 -16.81 -4.14 -9.20
N PRO A 195 -16.16 -5.19 -9.74
CA PRO A 195 -15.20 -6.08 -9.08
C PRO A 195 -13.83 -5.42 -8.85
N VAL A 196 -13.07 -5.95 -7.90
CA VAL A 196 -11.63 -5.67 -7.76
C VAL A 196 -10.84 -6.80 -8.40
N VAL A 197 -9.87 -6.48 -9.24
CA VAL A 197 -9.07 -7.44 -10.01
C VAL A 197 -7.61 -7.33 -9.60
N LEU A 198 -6.99 -8.46 -9.25
CA LEU A 198 -5.56 -8.55 -8.94
C LEU A 198 -4.77 -8.88 -10.20
N LEU A 199 -3.69 -8.13 -10.44
CA LEU A 199 -2.71 -8.41 -11.49
C LEU A 199 -1.29 -8.28 -10.93
N GLY A 200 -0.37 -9.14 -11.37
CA GLY A 200 1.02 -9.11 -10.88
C GLY A 200 1.15 -9.50 -9.40
N VAL A 201 0.17 -10.24 -8.85
CA VAL A 201 0.17 -10.72 -7.46
C VAL A 201 0.50 -12.21 -7.45
N ASP A 202 1.70 -12.54 -7.93
CA ASP A 202 2.15 -13.91 -8.16
C ASP A 202 2.11 -14.76 -6.89
N HIS A 203 2.38 -14.17 -5.73
CA HIS A 203 2.46 -14.89 -4.45
C HIS A 203 3.42 -16.09 -4.51
N ASP A 204 4.40 -16.03 -5.41
CA ASP A 204 5.48 -16.99 -5.56
C ASP A 204 6.80 -16.24 -5.39
N TYR A 205 7.57 -16.66 -4.40
CA TYR A 205 8.83 -16.03 -4.01
C TYR A 205 10.01 -17.01 -4.16
N GLY A 206 9.79 -18.09 -4.93
CA GLY A 206 10.78 -19.14 -5.13
C GLY A 206 11.27 -19.75 -3.81
N ARG A 207 12.59 -19.88 -3.68
CA ARG A 207 13.23 -20.48 -2.50
C ARG A 207 13.47 -19.49 -1.35
N LEU A 208 13.19 -18.19 -1.55
CA LEU A 208 13.49 -17.16 -0.55
C LEU A 208 12.85 -17.46 0.82
N PRO A 209 11.55 -17.80 0.93
CA PRO A 209 10.91 -18.06 2.22
C PRO A 209 11.34 -19.39 2.87
N ALA A 210 11.92 -20.31 2.08
CA ALA A 210 12.47 -21.57 2.59
C ALA A 210 13.86 -21.40 3.20
N LEU A 211 14.61 -20.39 2.75
CA LEU A 211 16.00 -20.14 3.16
C LEU A 211 16.11 -19.06 4.25
N PHE A 212 15.15 -18.14 4.31
CA PHE A 212 15.16 -17.03 5.26
C PHE A 212 13.86 -16.97 6.04
N LYS A 213 13.95 -16.63 7.33
CA LYS A 213 12.77 -16.38 8.16
C LYS A 213 12.05 -15.10 7.70
N PRO A 214 10.72 -15.00 7.83
CA PRO A 214 9.99 -13.76 7.56
C PRO A 214 10.59 -12.57 8.31
N GLY A 215 10.65 -11.42 7.64
CA GLY A 215 11.29 -10.22 8.17
C GLY A 215 12.16 -9.52 7.14
N LYS A 216 13.10 -8.68 7.59
CA LYS A 216 13.98 -7.92 6.70
C LYS A 216 15.35 -8.58 6.61
N ILE A 217 15.82 -8.80 5.38
CA ILE A 217 17.20 -9.21 5.11
C ILE A 217 17.87 -8.20 4.19
N ARG A 218 19.19 -8.10 4.31
CA ARG A 218 20.00 -7.31 3.38
C ARG A 218 20.23 -8.10 2.10
N VAL A 219 20.12 -7.42 0.96
CA VAL A 219 20.51 -7.98 -0.34
C VAL A 219 22.03 -8.02 -0.41
N THR A 220 22.58 -9.22 -0.58
CA THR A 220 24.01 -9.51 -0.69
C THR A 220 24.28 -10.25 -1.99
N ALA A 221 25.55 -10.44 -2.36
CA ALA A 221 25.89 -11.25 -3.53
C ALA A 221 25.31 -12.66 -3.44
N ASP A 222 25.31 -13.27 -2.24
CA ASP A 222 24.87 -14.65 -2.01
C ASP A 222 23.36 -14.86 -2.21
N ASN A 223 22.53 -13.82 -2.05
CA ASN A 223 21.07 -13.94 -2.17
C ASN A 223 20.47 -13.13 -3.32
N LEU A 224 21.29 -12.40 -4.09
CA LEU A 224 20.83 -11.50 -5.14
C LEU A 224 19.95 -12.22 -6.18
N ASP A 225 20.34 -13.41 -6.61
CA ASP A 225 19.59 -14.15 -7.63
C ASP A 225 18.22 -14.62 -7.14
N LEU A 226 18.08 -14.95 -5.85
CA LEU A 226 16.79 -15.25 -5.23
C LEU A 226 15.90 -13.99 -5.21
N VAL A 227 16.49 -12.85 -4.89
CA VAL A 227 15.79 -11.56 -4.81
C VAL A 227 15.31 -11.09 -6.18
N ARG A 228 16.12 -11.26 -7.23
CA ARG A 228 15.79 -10.92 -8.62
C ARG A 228 14.55 -11.62 -9.14
N GLY A 229 14.30 -12.85 -8.67
CA GLY A 229 13.12 -13.63 -9.06
C GLY A 229 11.82 -13.22 -8.36
N CYS A 230 11.85 -12.29 -7.41
CA CYS A 230 10.67 -11.95 -6.59
C CYS A 230 9.83 -10.80 -7.16
N HIS A 231 10.33 -10.05 -8.14
CA HIS A 231 9.65 -8.86 -8.69
C HIS A 231 9.74 -8.80 -10.22
N PHE A 232 8.93 -7.97 -10.86
CA PHE A 232 8.87 -7.79 -12.32
C PHE A 232 10.17 -7.27 -12.96
N ASP A 233 11.08 -6.71 -12.17
CA ASP A 233 12.34 -6.13 -12.63
C ASP A 233 13.49 -6.77 -11.84
N PRO A 234 14.46 -7.42 -12.50
CA PRO A 234 15.68 -7.90 -11.84
C PRO A 234 16.47 -6.79 -11.13
N GLY A 235 16.31 -5.53 -11.54
CA GLY A 235 16.88 -4.35 -10.91
C GLY A 235 16.05 -3.76 -9.75
N TYR A 236 14.93 -4.39 -9.37
CA TYR A 236 14.00 -3.85 -8.37
C TYR A 236 14.65 -3.64 -6.98
N TYR A 237 15.62 -4.49 -6.63
CA TYR A 237 16.50 -4.33 -5.47
C TYR A 237 17.96 -4.41 -5.88
N LYS A 238 18.80 -3.59 -5.24
CA LYS A 238 20.24 -3.51 -5.43
C LYS A 238 20.98 -4.09 -4.24
N LEU A 239 22.27 -4.40 -4.42
CA LEU A 239 23.16 -4.79 -3.32
C LEU A 239 23.12 -3.75 -2.21
N GLY A 240 22.91 -4.21 -0.98
CA GLY A 240 22.78 -3.35 0.20
C GLY A 240 21.35 -2.94 0.54
N ASP A 241 20.38 -3.09 -0.36
CA ASP A 241 18.97 -2.81 -0.06
C ASP A 241 18.40 -3.78 1.00
N LEU A 242 17.26 -3.42 1.58
CA LEU A 242 16.49 -4.28 2.48
C LEU A 242 15.24 -4.79 1.78
N ILE A 243 15.16 -6.11 1.60
CA ILE A 243 13.98 -6.81 1.12
C ILE A 243 13.20 -7.39 2.30
N GLY A 244 11.86 -7.39 2.19
CA GLY A 244 10.99 -8.16 3.06
C GLY A 244 10.90 -9.62 2.58
N VAL A 245 11.40 -10.55 3.38
CA VAL A 245 11.06 -11.96 3.25
C VAL A 245 9.61 -12.13 3.70
N PRO A 246 8.74 -12.65 2.83
CA PRO A 246 7.30 -12.66 3.09
C PRO A 246 6.93 -13.70 4.15
N ASP A 247 6.00 -13.33 5.02
CA ASP A 247 5.24 -14.30 5.80
C ASP A 247 4.01 -14.71 4.97
N VAL A 248 4.17 -15.77 4.17
CA VAL A 248 3.16 -16.26 3.22
C VAL A 248 1.87 -16.64 3.95
N GLY A 249 1.95 -17.34 5.09
CA GLY A 249 0.77 -17.75 5.86
C GLY A 249 0.00 -16.56 6.42
N LEU A 250 0.69 -15.53 6.92
CA LEU A 250 0.06 -14.29 7.37
C LEU A 250 -0.54 -13.49 6.21
N GLN A 251 0.09 -13.46 5.03
CA GLN A 251 -0.48 -12.86 3.82
C GLN A 251 -1.80 -13.54 3.44
N GLU A 252 -1.83 -14.89 3.39
CA GLU A 252 -3.05 -15.64 3.08
C GLU A 252 -4.17 -15.38 4.10
N ARG A 253 -3.86 -15.30 5.39
CA ARG A 253 -4.86 -14.91 6.42
C ARG A 253 -5.45 -13.53 6.13
N GLY A 254 -4.61 -12.57 5.73
CA GLY A 254 -5.04 -11.24 5.30
C GLY A 254 -5.94 -11.26 4.06
N TYR A 255 -5.57 -12.03 3.04
CA TYR A 255 -6.37 -12.19 1.83
C TYR A 255 -7.72 -12.86 2.11
N ARG A 256 -7.77 -13.88 2.98
CA ARG A 256 -9.02 -14.54 3.38
C ARG A 256 -9.95 -13.58 4.11
N GLU A 257 -9.42 -12.74 5.00
CA GLU A 257 -10.22 -11.72 5.67
C GLU A 257 -10.73 -10.66 4.69
N ALA A 258 -9.90 -10.22 3.74
CA ALA A 258 -10.35 -9.32 2.67
C ALA A 258 -11.49 -9.96 1.86
N ARG A 259 -11.31 -11.19 1.38
CA ARG A 259 -12.34 -11.94 0.65
C ARG A 259 -13.66 -11.98 1.44
N ARG A 260 -13.60 -12.37 2.72
CA ARG A 260 -14.77 -12.44 3.61
C ARG A 260 -15.52 -11.11 3.68
N VAL A 261 -14.80 -9.98 3.81
CA VAL A 261 -15.43 -8.66 3.91
C VAL A 261 -16.08 -8.23 2.59
N PHE A 262 -15.43 -8.48 1.45
CA PHE A 262 -16.00 -8.21 0.13
C PHE A 262 -17.26 -9.05 -0.12
N GLU A 263 -17.18 -10.37 0.09
CA GLU A 263 -18.29 -11.30 -0.16
C GLU A 263 -19.51 -11.02 0.73
N ARG A 264 -19.31 -10.66 2.01
CA ARG A 264 -20.41 -10.30 2.91
C ARG A 264 -21.25 -9.14 2.37
N ASP A 265 -20.63 -8.25 1.61
CA ASP A 265 -21.27 -7.07 1.06
C ASP A 265 -21.60 -7.25 -0.44
N GLY A 266 -21.55 -8.49 -0.95
CA GLY A 266 -21.89 -8.83 -2.33
C GLY A 266 -20.87 -8.40 -3.38
N ARG A 267 -19.67 -7.98 -2.97
CA ARG A 267 -18.60 -7.51 -3.86
C ARG A 267 -17.60 -8.63 -4.16
N ARG A 268 -16.90 -8.53 -5.28
CA ARG A 268 -15.96 -9.58 -5.73
C ARG A 268 -14.51 -9.09 -5.77
N VAL A 269 -13.60 -10.00 -5.42
CA VAL A 269 -12.17 -9.87 -5.70
C VAL A 269 -11.76 -11.04 -6.59
N LEU A 270 -11.22 -10.75 -7.76
CA LEU A 270 -10.81 -11.70 -8.78
C LEU A 270 -9.28 -11.69 -8.92
N ASN A 271 -8.68 -12.86 -9.16
CA ASN A 271 -7.25 -12.98 -9.46
C ASN A 271 -7.05 -13.21 -10.96
N ALA A 272 -6.62 -12.17 -11.67
CA ALA A 272 -6.27 -12.25 -13.09
C ALA A 272 -4.75 -12.35 -13.33
N THR A 273 -3.97 -12.56 -12.27
CA THR A 273 -2.52 -12.75 -12.38
C THR A 273 -2.23 -14.02 -13.20
N ALA A 274 -1.40 -13.90 -14.23
CA ALA A 274 -0.98 -15.05 -15.04
C ALA A 274 -0.10 -15.99 -14.19
N GLY A 275 -0.63 -17.16 -13.83
CA GLY A 275 0.04 -18.12 -12.97
C GLY A 275 0.14 -17.66 -11.51
N GLY A 276 1.27 -17.95 -10.86
CA GLY A 276 1.47 -17.70 -9.43
C GLY A 276 0.75 -18.73 -8.54
N LYS A 277 0.80 -18.49 -7.22
CA LYS A 277 0.33 -19.40 -6.16
C LYS A 277 -0.80 -18.80 -5.30
N LEU A 278 -1.33 -17.64 -5.65
CA LEU A 278 -2.43 -17.02 -4.91
C LEU A 278 -3.77 -17.64 -5.30
N GLU A 279 -4.27 -18.57 -4.49
CA GLU A 279 -5.54 -19.28 -4.74
C GLU A 279 -6.68 -18.86 -3.79
N VAL A 280 -6.48 -17.81 -2.99
CA VAL A 280 -7.53 -17.32 -2.06
C VAL A 280 -8.72 -16.72 -2.79
N PHE A 281 -8.49 -16.08 -3.93
CA PHE A 281 -9.50 -15.42 -4.76
C PHE A 281 -9.79 -16.25 -6.01
N GLU A 282 -11.00 -16.13 -6.56
CA GLU A 282 -11.37 -16.79 -7.81
C GLU A 282 -10.43 -16.36 -8.94
N ARG A 283 -9.85 -17.34 -9.63
CA ARG A 283 -8.91 -17.11 -10.72
C ARG A 283 -9.67 -17.01 -12.04
N VAL A 284 -9.38 -15.95 -12.79
CA VAL A 284 -9.95 -15.68 -14.11
C VAL A 284 -8.84 -15.29 -15.08
N SER A 285 -9.03 -15.47 -16.37
CA SER A 285 -8.13 -14.89 -17.38
C SER A 285 -8.39 -13.39 -17.52
N LEU A 286 -7.36 -12.66 -17.97
CA LEU A 286 -7.52 -11.23 -18.27
C LEU A 286 -8.56 -11.01 -19.38
N ALA A 287 -8.71 -11.95 -20.33
CA ALA A 287 -9.74 -11.87 -21.37
C ALA A 287 -11.16 -11.95 -20.79
N GLU A 288 -11.40 -12.87 -19.84
CA GLU A 288 -12.69 -12.98 -19.15
C GLU A 288 -13.03 -11.69 -18.39
N VAL A 289 -12.04 -11.05 -17.75
CA VAL A 289 -12.25 -9.78 -17.03
C VAL A 289 -12.88 -8.72 -17.92
N TRP A 290 -12.50 -8.62 -19.20
CA TRP A 290 -13.03 -7.62 -20.14
C TRP A 290 -14.47 -7.88 -20.59
N THR A 291 -15.01 -9.06 -20.30
CA THR A 291 -16.39 -9.44 -20.62
C THR A 291 -17.35 -9.32 -19.43
N LEU A 292 -16.83 -9.01 -18.24
CA LEU A 292 -17.58 -8.70 -17.00
C LEU A 292 -18.03 -7.24 -16.98
#